data_AF-A0A3E2V7S4-F1
#
_entry.id   AF-A0A3E2V7S4-F1
#
_cell.length_a   1.000
_cell.length_b   1.000
_cell.length_c   1.000
_cell.angle_alpha   90.00
_cell.angle_beta   90.00
_cell.angle_gamma   90.00
#
_symmetry.space_group_name_H-M   'P 1'
#
loop_
_entity.id
_entity.type
_entity.pdbx_description
1 polymer ?
#
loop_
_entity_poly.entity_id
_entity_poly.type
_entity_poly.pdbx_seq_one_letter_code
_entity_poly.pdbx_strand_id
1 'polypeptide(L)' 'MTAGEFNELAKQGRVWAKIVANFSGEYGLVEKISGLTNQFVRFRFKGKKCDTIISPENVMFEIED' A
#
# COMPACT_ATOMS: atom_id res chain seq x y z
N MET A 1 -4.34 4.01 14.79
CA MET A 1 -3.13 3.43 14.18
C MET A 1 -2.27 4.57 13.64
N THR A 2 -1.02 4.62 14.06
CA THR A 2 -0.02 5.57 13.57
C THR A 2 0.65 5.05 12.29
N ALA A 3 1.31 5.92 11.53
CA ALA A 3 2.08 5.51 10.35
C ALA A 3 3.22 4.52 10.71
N GLY A 4 3.76 4.62 11.94
CA GLY A 4 4.78 3.69 12.45
C GLY A 4 4.22 2.28 12.65
N GLU A 5 3.09 2.16 13.34
CA GLU A 5 2.41 0.88 13.57
C GLU A 5 2.00 0.21 12.24
N PHE A 6 1.50 1.00 11.29
CA PHE A 6 1.10 0.49 9.97
C PHE A 6 2.29 -0.02 9.15
N ASN A 7 3.45 0.63 9.25
CA ASN A 7 4.66 0.20 8.55
C ASN A 7 5.22 -1.11 9.12
N GLU A 8 5.13 -1.33 10.44
CA GLU A 8 5.56 -2.60 11.04
C GLU A 8 4.66 -3.77 10.60
N LEU A 9 3.34 -3.56 10.50
CA LEU A 9 2.42 -4.56 9.94
C LEU A 9 2.75 -4.88 8.48
N ALA A 10 3.09 -3.88 7.67
CA ALA A 10 3.50 -4.09 6.27
C ALA A 10 4.76 -4.95 6.16
N LYS A 11 5.79 -4.68 6.98
CA LYS A 11 7.02 -5.49 7.01
C LYS A 11 6.78 -6.94 7.41
N GLN A 12 5.77 -7.19 8.25
CA GLN A 12 5.35 -8.54 8.65
C GLN A 12 4.58 -9.28 7.55
N GLY A 13 4.33 -8.63 6.40
CA GLY A 13 3.56 -9.22 5.30
C GLY A 13 2.06 -9.26 5.57
N ARG A 14 1.57 -8.46 6.51
CA ARG A 14 0.17 -8.43 6.93
C ARG A 14 -0.65 -7.36 6.23
N VAL A 15 -0.06 -6.59 5.32
CA VAL A 15 -0.75 -5.49 4.62
C VAL A 15 -0.80 -5.78 3.13
N TRP A 16 -2.00 -5.83 2.59
CA TRP A 16 -2.32 -5.91 1.17
C TRP A 16 -2.77 -4.55 0.66
N ALA A 17 -2.52 -4.27 -0.62
CA ALA A 17 -3.07 -3.10 -1.29
C ALA A 17 -3.80 -3.52 -2.56
N LYS A 18 -4.97 -2.95 -2.79
CA LYS A 18 -5.79 -3.09 -3.97
C LYS A 18 -5.95 -1.74 -4.65
N ILE A 19 -5.46 -1.60 -5.87
CA ILE A 19 -5.74 -0.41 -6.68
C ILE A 19 -7.18 -0.52 -7.21
N VAL A 20 -8.00 0.52 -6.98
CA VAL A 20 -9.45 0.54 -7.27
C VAL A 20 -9.78 1.47 -8.46
N ALA A 21 -8.79 2.11 -9.08
CA ALA A 21 -9.01 2.92 -10.27
C ALA A 21 -9.67 2.10 -11.40
N ASN A 22 -10.55 2.73 -12.19
CA ASN A 22 -11.38 2.15 -13.26
C ASN A 22 -10.65 1.34 -14.37
N PHE A 23 -9.34 1.15 -14.27
CA PHE A 23 -8.52 0.36 -15.18
C PHE A 23 -7.71 -0.65 -14.37
N SER A 24 -8.11 -1.92 -14.44
CA SER A 24 -7.38 -3.11 -13.95
C SER A 24 -6.65 -2.95 -12.61
N GLY A 25 -7.34 -3.25 -11.50
CA GLY A 25 -6.74 -3.18 -10.17
C GLY A 25 -5.63 -4.21 -9.97
N GLU A 26 -4.37 -3.76 -9.87
CA GLU A 26 -3.30 -4.58 -9.33
C GLU A 26 -3.54 -4.84 -7.83
N TYR A 27 -3.45 -6.11 -7.43
CA TYR A 27 -3.55 -6.58 -6.06
C TYR A 27 -2.28 -7.32 -5.67
N GLY A 28 -1.75 -7.05 -4.48
CA GLY A 28 -0.55 -7.73 -4.01
C GLY A 28 -0.12 -7.33 -2.61
N LEU A 29 0.79 -8.14 -2.06
CA LEU A 29 1.43 -7.88 -0.77
C LEU A 29 2.26 -6.60 -0.85
N VAL A 30 2.12 -5.75 0.16
CA VAL A 30 2.92 -4.54 0.30
C VAL A 30 4.17 -4.86 1.12
N GLU A 31 5.35 -4.58 0.57
CA GLU A 31 6.63 -4.75 1.26
C GLU A 31 6.94 -3.54 2.16
N LYS A 32 6.57 -2.33 1.71
CA LYS A 32 6.76 -1.09 2.47
C LYS A 32 5.80 0.00 2.04
N ILE A 33 5.52 0.92 2.96
CA ILE A 33 4.86 2.20 2.70
C ILE A 33 5.85 3.30 3.00
N SER A 34 6.15 4.12 2.00
CA SER A 34 7.22 5.13 2.04
C SER A 34 6.68 6.56 2.10
N GLY A 35 5.37 6.76 1.96
CA GLY A 35 4.75 8.07 2.13
C GLY A 35 3.23 7.96 2.15
N LEU A 36 2.60 8.67 3.08
CA LEU A 36 1.15 8.77 3.19
C LEU A 36 0.80 10.23 3.45
N THR A 37 0.07 10.83 2.52
CA THR A 37 -0.41 12.21 2.59
C THR A 37 -1.85 12.26 2.13
N ASN A 38 -2.52 13.41 2.30
CA ASN A 38 -3.87 13.62 1.79
C ASN A 38 -3.93 13.68 0.25
N GLN A 39 -2.79 13.81 -0.43
CA GLN A 39 -2.71 13.96 -1.89
C GLN A 39 -2.26 12.67 -2.59
N PHE A 40 -1.43 11.86 -1.93
CA PHE A 40 -0.93 10.61 -2.47
C PHE A 40 -0.54 9.62 -1.36
N VAL A 41 -0.54 8.36 -1.74
CA VAL A 41 0.14 7.27 -1.03
C VAL A 41 1.24 6.70 -1.92
N ARG A 42 2.36 6.37 -1.29
CA ARG A 42 3.54 5.76 -1.91
C ARG A 42 3.88 4.47 -1.19
N PHE A 43 3.83 3.36 -1.93
CA PHE A 43 4.11 2.03 -1.39
C PHE A 43 4.81 1.15 -2.44
N ARG A 44 5.30 -0.01 -2.04
CA ARG A 44 5.94 -0.97 -2.94
C ARG A 44 5.32 -2.35 -2.77
N PHE A 45 4.89 -2.94 -3.87
CA PHE A 45 4.50 -4.36 -3.88
C PHE A 45 5.74 -5.25 -3.71
N LYS A 46 5.59 -6.35 -2.97
CA LYS A 46 6.62 -7.35 -2.77
C LYS A 46 7.16 -7.86 -4.11
N GLY A 47 8.48 -7.84 -4.27
CA GLY A 47 9.16 -8.27 -5.50
C GLY A 47 9.23 -7.22 -6.62
N LYS A 48 8.65 -6.02 -6.43
CA LYS A 48 8.81 -4.91 -7.38
C LYS A 48 10.02 -4.05 -6.99
N LYS A 49 10.74 -3.53 -8.00
CA LYS A 49 11.89 -2.64 -7.79
C LYS A 49 11.48 -1.18 -7.56
N CYS A 50 10.32 -0.80 -8.07
CA CYS A 50 9.81 0.57 -8.04
C CYS A 50 8.67 0.72 -7.04
N ASP A 51 8.50 1.94 -6.53
CA ASP A 51 7.35 2.29 -5.70
C ASP A 51 6.16 2.68 -6.61
N THR A 52 4.96 2.32 -6.19
CA THR A 52 3.69 2.82 -6.72
C THR A 52 3.32 4.10 -6.00
N ILE A 53 2.95 5.14 -6.75
CA ILE A 53 2.44 6.41 -6.23
C ILE A 53 1.05 6.61 -6.81
N ILE A 54 0.04 6.75 -5.96
CA ILE A 54 -1.35 6.85 -6.39
C ILE A 54 -2.16 7.76 -5.46
N SER A 55 -3.24 8.35 -5.96
CA SER A 55 -4.22 9.06 -5.12
C SER A 55 -4.76 8.11 -4.04
N PRO A 56 -4.92 8.56 -2.78
CA PRO A 56 -5.41 7.70 -1.69
C PRO A 56 -6.81 7.13 -1.97
N GLU A 57 -7.64 7.85 -2.73
CA GLU A 57 -9.00 7.41 -3.09
C GLU A 57 -9.02 6.20 -4.05
N ASN A 58 -7.89 5.92 -4.70
CA ASN A 58 -7.76 4.88 -5.71
C ASN A 58 -7.05 3.62 -5.19
N VAL A 59 -6.85 3.50 -3.87
CA VAL A 59 -6.26 2.31 -3.26
C VAL A 59 -6.94 1.96 -1.95
N MET A 60 -7.19 0.67 -1.76
CA MET A 60 -7.67 0.11 -0.51
C MET A 60 -6.58 -0.78 0.09
N PHE A 61 -6.23 -0.55 1.35
CA PHE A 61 -5.31 -1.43 2.07
C PHE A 61 -6.11 -2.40 2.96
N GLU A 62 -5.81 -3.69 2.84
CA GLU A 62 -6.40 -4.75 3.67
C GLU A 62 -5.32 -5.26 4.64
N ILE A 63 -5.69 -5.55 5.89
CA ILE A 63 -4.75 -6.08 6.89
C ILE A 63 -5.17 -7.50 7.25
N GLU A 64 -4.28 -8.47 7.14
CA GLU A 64 -4.50 -9.83 7.63
C GLU A 64 -4.23 -9.92 9.14
N ASP A 65 -5.14 -10.57 9.88
CA ASP A 65 -5.06 -10.80 11.33
C ASP A 65 -3.95 -11.78 11.73
#